data_AF-A0A830EVT2-F1
#
_entry.id   AF-A0A830EVT2-F1
#
_cell.length_a   1.000
_cell.length_b   1.000
_cell.length_c   1.000
_cell.angle_alpha   90.00
_cell.angle_beta   90.00
_cell.angle_gamma   90.00
#
_symmetry.space_group_name_H-M   'P 1'
#
loop_
_entity.id
_entity.type
_entity.pdbx_description
1 polymer ?
#
loop_
_entity_poly.entity_id
_entity_poly.type
_entity_poly.pdbx_seq_one_letter_code
_entity_poly.pdbx_strand_id
1 'polypeptide(L)' 'MSEDPLSIVKQQLNDAIEEVDDSEVRFKLRTASQYIDVANQQKADPAETAEGAGSDD' A
#
# COMPACT_ATOMS: atom_id res chain seq x y z
N MET A 1 11.67 -12.32 13.07
CA MET A 1 10.99 -11.73 11.91
C MET A 1 10.74 -10.27 12.28
N SER A 2 11.43 -9.31 11.66
CA SER A 2 11.07 -7.90 11.84
C SER A 2 9.74 -7.70 11.13
N GLU A 3 8.70 -7.31 11.85
CA GLU A 3 7.43 -6.92 11.23
C GLU A 3 7.74 -5.81 10.22
N ASP A 4 7.36 -6.02 8.96
CA ASP A 4 7.54 -5.05 7.89
C ASP A 4 6.89 -3.73 8.32
N PRO A 5 7.62 -2.60 8.34
CA PRO A 5 7.08 -1.32 8.78
C PRO A 5 5.78 -0.93 8.07
N LEU A 6 5.61 -1.29 6.79
CA LEU A 6 4.36 -1.03 6.07
C LEU A 6 3.18 -1.87 6.57
N SER A 7 3.44 -3.10 7.03
CA SER A 7 2.44 -3.96 7.65
C SER A 7 1.95 -3.38 8.98
N ILE A 8 2.86 -2.80 9.78
CA ILE A 8 2.51 -2.13 11.05
C ILE A 8 1.63 -0.90 10.78
N VAL A 9 2.02 -0.04 9.83
CA VAL A 9 1.24 1.16 9.46
C VAL A 9 -0.13 0.75 8.92
N LYS A 10 -0.22 -0.32 8.13
CA LYS A 10 -1.49 -0.82 7.62
C LYS A 10 -2.43 -1.28 8.74
N GLN A 11 -1.92 -1.97 9.75
CA GLN A 11 -2.72 -2.36 10.90
C GLN A 11 -3.27 -1.13 11.63
N GLN A 12 -2.43 -0.14 11.92
CA GLN A 12 -2.86 1.11 12.57
C GLN A 12 -3.92 1.86 11.77
N LEU A 13 -3.80 1.88 10.43
CA LEU A 13 -4.81 2.50 9.58
C LEU A 13 -6.15 1.74 9.63
N ASN A 14 -6.12 0.41 9.66
CA ASN A 14 -7.33 -0.39 9.75
C ASN A 14 -8.04 -0.19 11.09
N ASP A 15 -7.29 -0.16 12.20
CA ASP A 15 -7.83 0.12 13.53
C ASP A 15 -8.49 1.52 13.55
N ALA A 16 -7.80 2.55 13.01
CA ALA A 16 -8.34 3.91 12.94
C ALA A 16 -9.60 4.03 12.05
N ILE A 17 -9.74 3.19 11.00
CA ILE A 17 -10.94 3.18 10.14
C ILE A 17 -12.17 2.69 10.92
N GLU A 18 -11.99 1.75 11.85
CA GLU A 18 -13.08 1.20 12.67
C GLU A 18 -13.55 2.19 13.74
N GLU A 19 -12.64 3.02 14.27
CA GLU A 19 -12.92 3.94 15.37
C GLU A 19 -13.38 5.35 14.93
N VAL A 20 -13.10 5.75 13.69
CA VAL A 20 -13.42 7.10 13.19
C VAL A 20 -14.87 7.20 12.73
N ASP A 21 -15.63 8.12 13.34
CA ASP A 21 -16.99 8.47 12.95
C ASP A 21 -17.10 9.43 11.75
N ASP A 22 -16.10 10.30 11.59
CA ASP A 22 -16.07 11.27 10.48
C ASP A 22 -15.88 10.56 9.14
N SER A 23 -16.85 10.69 8.24
CA SER A 23 -16.87 9.97 6.98
C SER A 23 -15.77 10.42 6.00
N GLU A 24 -15.36 11.69 6.05
CA GLU A 24 -14.27 12.22 5.23
C GLU A 24 -12.92 11.70 5.72
N VAL A 25 -12.72 11.68 7.04
CA VAL A 25 -11.50 11.12 7.64
C VAL A 25 -11.44 9.61 7.39
N ARG A 26 -12.54 8.87 7.56
CA ARG A 26 -12.61 7.43 7.27
C ARG A 26 -12.29 7.13 5.81
N PHE A 27 -12.78 7.95 4.88
CA PHE A 27 -12.45 7.81 3.45
C PHE A 27 -10.94 7.98 3.22
N LYS A 28 -10.34 9.05 3.75
CA LYS A 28 -8.89 9.32 3.63
C LYS A 28 -8.04 8.16 4.19
N LEU A 29 -8.42 7.61 5.34
CA LEU A 29 -7.73 6.47 5.95
C LEU A 29 -7.83 5.20 5.08
N ARG A 30 -9.02 4.91 4.52
CA ARG A 30 -9.20 3.79 3.57
C ARG A 30 -8.33 3.96 2.33
N THR A 31 -8.28 5.16 1.76
CA THR A 31 -7.43 5.47 0.61
C THR A 31 -5.95 5.27 0.94
N ALA A 32 -5.49 5.71 2.10
CA ALA A 32 -4.11 5.47 2.55
C ALA A 32 -3.78 3.97 2.67
N SER A 33 -4.69 3.18 3.25
CA SER A 33 -4.53 1.72 3.37
C SER A 33 -4.42 1.04 1.99
N GLN A 34 -5.21 1.49 1.01
CA GLN A 34 -5.15 0.98 -0.38
C GLN A 34 -3.83 1.33 -1.07
N TYR A 35 -3.24 2.50 -0.83
CA TYR A 35 -1.93 2.84 -1.40
C TYR A 35 -0.80 1.95 -0.86
N ILE A 36 -0.88 1.50 0.40
CA ILE A 36 0.07 0.53 0.96
C ILE A 36 -0.04 -0.80 0.22
N ASP A 37 -1.25 -1.24 -0.13
CA ASP A 37 -1.46 -2.47 -0.91
C ASP A 37 -0.83 -2.39 -2.29
N VAL A 38 -1.02 -1.27 -3.00
CA VAL A 38 -0.38 -1.06 -4.31
C VAL A 38 1.15 -1.03 -4.18
N ALA A 39 1.69 -0.35 -3.16
CA ALA A 39 3.14 -0.30 -2.93
C ALA A 39 3.74 -1.68 -2.62
N ASN A 40 3.01 -2.51 -1.87
CA ASN A 40 3.42 -3.88 -1.58
C ASN A 40 3.35 -4.79 -2.80
N GLN A 41 2.34 -4.61 -3.66
CA GLN A 41 2.25 -5.32 -4.95
C GLN A 41 3.43 -4.98 -5.86
N GLN A 42 3.79 -3.69 -6.00
CA GLN A 42 4.95 -3.28 -6.81
C GLN A 42 6.29 -3.84 -6.28
N LYS A 43 6.44 -3.99 -4.96
CA LYS A 43 7.62 -4.66 -4.37
C LYS A 43 7.64 -6.17 -4.61
N ALA A 44 6.48 -6.80 -4.73
CA ALA A 44 6.35 -8.22 -5.06
C ALA A 44 6.52 -8.48 -6.56
N ASP A 45 6.43 -7.43 -7.40
CA ASP A 45 6.50 -7.50 -8.86
C ASP A 45 7.77 -6.87 -9.49
N PRO A 46 9.00 -7.17 -9.00
CA PRO A 46 10.22 -6.68 -9.66
C PRO A 46 10.52 -7.41 -10.98
N ALA A 47 9.68 -8.37 -11.41
CA ALA A 47 9.89 -9.18 -12.61
C ALA A 47 9.26 -8.56 -13.89
N GLU A 48 8.17 -7.80 -13.81
CA GLU A 48 7.54 -7.19 -15.01
C GLU A 48 8.10 -5.81 -15.41
N THR A 49 8.88 -5.13 -14.54
CA THR A 49 9.35 -3.77 -14.85
C THR A 49 10.66 -3.74 -15.67
N ALA A 50 11.31 -4.88 -15.90
CA ALA A 50 12.59 -4.95 -16.64
C ALA A 50 12.46 -5.24 -18.15
N GLU A 51 11.29 -5.65 -18.66
CA GLU A 51 11.13 -6.05 -20.08
C GLU A 51 10.66 -4.91 -21.02
N GLY A 52 10.62 -3.67 -20.54
CA GLY A 52 10.18 -2.51 -21.35
C GLY A 52 11.27 -1.50 -21.73
N ALA A 53 12.51 -1.70 -21.28
CA ALA A 53 13.60 -0.73 -21.47
C ALA A 53 14.78 -1.35 -22.21
N GLY A 54 14.58 -1.75 -23.47
CA GLY A 54 15.67 -2.12 -24.36
C GLY A 54 15.27 -3.05 -25.48
N SER A 55 14.75 -2.49 -26.57
CA SER A 55 14.79 -3.09 -27.92
C SER A 55 14.45 -2.01 -28.94
N ASP A 56 15.42 -1.12 -29.18
CA ASP A 56 15.53 -0.36 -30.43
C ASP A 56 16.92 -0.73 -30.99
N ASP A 57 16.97 -1.85 -31.74
CA ASP A 57 17.88 -2.13 -32.86
C ASP A 57 17.29 -3.27 -33.72
#